data_AF-A0A3Q1IFK8-F1
#
_entry.id   AF-A0A3Q1IFK8-F1
#
_cell.length_a   1.000
_cell.length_b   1.000
_cell.length_c   1.000
_cell.angle_alpha   90.00
_cell.angle_beta   90.00
_cell.angle_gamma   90.00
#
_symmetry.space_group_name_H-M   'P 1'
#
loop_
_entity.id
_entity.type
_entity.pdbx_description
1 polymer ?
#
loop_
_entity_poly.entity_id
_entity_poly.type
_entity_poly.pdbx_seq_one_letter_code
_entity_poly.pdbx_strand_id
1 'polypeptide(L)'
;GVSGKRREKRTAGNKDNNKQQEQWADELDSGDKQLQAEDTCRKVQREGDREEETQLQEREDTKLMMLDFKNRNKYQVFCDKHLTVLEAIKSNPECKKKMKMKWEDEKTIIRMGCGDKESAIATHFPGFLVSDGELLTVSCKNTIVEKGQDHKIDPNNNYILFYIDTKGGHKSMSKVNKILRHFNDFKYLCVYGEEGMTVKEALKRDGRFTDDIEKVKNIDKKKLKIIIETEKTVPEDKEGQENQGAANRSEHKLGTKAILDAAQQSGISVKRVVEKSSDKTEEIYEILRQQFPELKEIMESRFTENSYQKELKLRKENFGKIQQSFSEVHRVKDLLKLGQSVCKVVVEGVCMGTGFVLFDNFIRTNAHLFNNYVDGIDVFALFNYEKPEPNANYYYFSSKKTFIDFDRELDYAILKLNTQAQKPNIKLKKNIKIPPGLLKEFAPVPHEGEACIIGHPNGEVKKMDPTCIIETEKRDQAVTHDVVTYNTFMYHGASGSPVFDARCKVFGLHTAGFIYGFPQETKSVIEFARPLLTIFGNFVRNLKKNGNENLLKEVEKEADSNQYLKQVLKSESDDSEARAMD
;
A
#
# COMPACT_ATOMS: atom_id res chain seq x y z
N GLY A 1 -69.82 -5.12 -94.65
CA GLY A 1 -71.20 -5.60 -94.40
C GLY A 1 -71.42 -5.78 -92.91
N VAL A 2 -72.63 -6.10 -92.49
CA VAL A 2 -73.12 -6.12 -91.09
C VAL A 2 -72.55 -7.28 -90.23
N SER A 3 -72.64 -7.15 -88.90
CA SER A 3 -72.43 -8.14 -87.81
C SER A 3 -71.01 -8.26 -87.23
N GLY A 4 -70.78 -8.59 -85.93
CA GLY A 4 -71.71 -9.07 -84.88
C GLY A 4 -71.38 -8.65 -83.42
N LYS A 5 -72.03 -9.30 -82.43
CA LYS A 5 -72.22 -8.85 -81.02
C LYS A 5 -71.08 -9.20 -80.02
N ARG A 6 -70.88 -8.38 -78.97
CA ARG A 6 -70.87 -8.83 -77.53
C ARG A 6 -71.01 -7.69 -76.49
N ARG A 7 -71.22 -8.09 -75.22
CA ARG A 7 -71.43 -7.32 -73.95
C ARG A 7 -70.07 -6.92 -73.30
N GLU A 8 -69.90 -6.09 -72.26
CA GLU A 8 -70.73 -5.28 -71.31
C GLU A 8 -69.83 -4.09 -70.77
N LYS A 9 -70.01 -3.30 -69.68
CA LYS A 9 -70.89 -3.29 -68.48
C LYS A 9 -71.26 -1.85 -67.98
N ARG A 10 -70.80 -1.40 -66.80
CA ARG A 10 -71.00 -0.08 -66.13
C ARG A 10 -69.95 0.12 -65.01
N THR A 11 -69.57 1.37 -64.68
CA THR A 11 -69.64 2.06 -63.35
C THR A 11 -69.06 3.49 -63.42
N ALA A 12 -69.07 4.27 -62.33
CA ALA A 12 -68.82 5.72 -62.31
C ALA A 12 -67.82 6.18 -61.22
N GLY A 13 -67.38 7.44 -61.31
CA GLY A 13 -66.57 8.18 -60.32
C GLY A 13 -66.39 9.65 -60.76
N ASN A 14 -65.86 10.57 -59.96
CA ASN A 14 -65.60 10.51 -58.51
C ASN A 14 -65.71 11.92 -57.87
N LYS A 15 -65.86 12.01 -56.54
CA LYS A 15 -65.86 13.27 -55.76
C LYS A 15 -64.81 13.22 -54.63
N ASP A 16 -63.53 13.27 -55.00
CA ASP A 16 -62.42 13.44 -54.05
C ASP A 16 -61.58 14.65 -54.46
N ASN A 17 -61.66 15.74 -53.70
CA ASN A 17 -60.72 16.87 -53.80
C ASN A 17 -60.69 17.79 -52.57
N ASN A 18 -61.18 17.33 -51.40
CA ASN A 18 -61.29 18.13 -50.18
C ASN A 18 -60.92 17.31 -48.92
N LYS A 19 -59.87 16.47 -49.02
CA LYS A 19 -59.30 15.69 -47.91
C LYS A 19 -57.77 15.81 -47.77
N GLN A 20 -57.06 16.26 -48.80
CA GLN A 20 -55.60 16.36 -48.75
C GLN A 20 -55.08 17.64 -48.07
N GLN A 21 -55.91 18.67 -47.86
CA GLN A 21 -55.48 19.90 -47.17
C GLN A 21 -55.58 19.83 -45.63
N GLU A 22 -56.42 18.96 -45.07
CA GLU A 22 -56.52 18.80 -43.61
C GLU A 22 -55.35 17.95 -43.07
N GLN A 23 -54.94 16.90 -43.79
CA GLN A 23 -53.85 16.01 -43.33
C GLN A 23 -52.47 16.70 -43.22
N TRP A 24 -52.20 17.74 -44.01
CA TRP A 24 -50.94 18.50 -43.93
C TRP A 24 -50.87 19.51 -42.77
N ALA A 25 -51.99 19.77 -42.06
CA ALA A 25 -51.96 20.58 -40.84
C ALA A 25 -51.49 19.75 -39.64
N ASP A 26 -52.05 18.55 -39.48
CA ASP A 26 -51.76 17.66 -38.34
C ASP A 26 -50.32 17.11 -38.36
N GLU A 27 -49.73 16.90 -39.54
CA GLU A 27 -48.32 16.46 -39.68
C GLU A 27 -47.29 17.55 -39.31
N LEU A 28 -47.66 18.84 -39.36
CA LEU A 28 -46.79 19.94 -38.92
C LEU A 28 -46.87 20.17 -37.41
N ASP A 29 -48.08 20.20 -36.85
CA ASP A 29 -48.32 20.38 -35.40
C ASP A 29 -47.76 19.21 -34.57
N SER A 30 -47.76 18.00 -35.10
CA SER A 30 -47.08 16.85 -34.47
C SER A 30 -45.55 16.93 -34.54
N GLY A 31 -44.98 17.44 -35.64
CA GLY A 31 -43.54 17.68 -35.78
C GLY A 31 -42.99 18.70 -34.79
N ASP A 32 -43.65 19.86 -34.66
CA ASP A 32 -43.25 20.90 -33.70
C ASP A 32 -43.39 20.43 -32.24
N LYS A 33 -44.43 19.64 -31.92
CA LYS A 33 -44.59 19.03 -30.59
C LYS A 33 -43.49 18.02 -30.29
N GLN A 34 -43.05 17.24 -31.27
CA GLN A 34 -41.94 16.30 -31.10
C GLN A 34 -40.59 17.04 -30.92
N LEU A 35 -40.35 18.11 -31.68
CA LEU A 35 -39.16 18.96 -31.49
C LEU A 35 -39.15 19.65 -30.12
N GLN A 36 -40.29 20.18 -29.66
CA GLN A 36 -40.40 20.75 -28.31
C GLN A 36 -40.22 19.70 -27.21
N ALA A 37 -40.72 18.48 -27.41
CA ALA A 37 -40.49 17.37 -26.48
C ALA A 37 -39.01 16.95 -26.44
N GLU A 38 -38.32 16.86 -27.59
CA GLU A 38 -36.90 16.56 -27.65
C GLU A 38 -36.03 17.66 -27.02
N ASP A 39 -36.30 18.94 -27.28
CA ASP A 39 -35.53 20.03 -26.67
C ASP A 39 -35.87 20.24 -25.19
N THR A 40 -37.08 19.89 -24.73
CA THR A 40 -37.40 19.80 -23.30
C THR A 40 -36.68 18.63 -22.64
N CYS A 41 -36.63 17.47 -23.30
CA CYS A 41 -35.86 16.31 -22.84
C CYS A 41 -34.35 16.63 -22.77
N ARG A 42 -33.79 17.30 -23.79
CA ARG A 42 -32.39 17.78 -23.80
C ARG A 42 -32.12 18.87 -22.76
N LYS A 43 -33.10 19.68 -22.38
CA LYS A 43 -32.98 20.61 -21.25
C LYS A 43 -32.94 19.86 -19.93
N VAL A 44 -33.90 18.96 -19.68
CA VAL A 44 -33.95 18.14 -18.46
C VAL A 44 -32.72 17.24 -18.35
N GLN A 45 -32.21 16.70 -19.45
CA GLN A 45 -30.90 16.03 -19.47
C GLN A 45 -29.77 17.01 -19.15
N ARG A 46 -29.63 18.15 -19.83
CA ARG A 46 -28.56 19.12 -19.50
C ARG A 46 -28.65 19.75 -18.11
N GLU A 47 -29.83 19.74 -17.49
CA GLU A 47 -30.03 20.17 -16.11
C GLU A 47 -29.66 19.03 -15.15
N GLY A 48 -30.05 17.78 -15.43
CA GLY A 48 -29.61 16.58 -14.71
C GLY A 48 -28.11 16.30 -14.83
N ASP A 49 -27.53 16.43 -16.03
CA ASP A 49 -26.09 16.32 -16.32
C ASP A 49 -25.30 17.38 -15.52
N ARG A 50 -25.84 18.61 -15.41
CA ARG A 50 -25.27 19.66 -14.56
C ARG A 50 -25.45 19.39 -13.07
N GLU A 51 -26.57 18.81 -12.66
CA GLU A 51 -26.78 18.41 -11.26
C GLU A 51 -25.86 17.23 -10.90
N GLU A 52 -25.55 16.31 -11.82
CA GLU A 52 -24.51 15.30 -11.64
C GLU A 52 -23.10 15.91 -11.66
N GLU A 53 -22.74 16.78 -12.61
CA GLU A 53 -21.46 17.51 -12.62
C GLU A 53 -21.27 18.30 -11.32
N THR A 54 -22.32 18.97 -10.82
CA THR A 54 -22.28 19.72 -9.55
C THR A 54 -22.10 18.78 -8.35
N GLN A 55 -22.85 17.68 -8.29
CA GLN A 55 -22.71 16.67 -7.22
C GLN A 55 -21.37 15.91 -7.28
N LEU A 56 -20.76 15.79 -8.47
CA LEU A 56 -19.40 15.27 -8.64
C LEU A 56 -18.36 16.28 -8.16
N GLN A 57 -18.53 17.57 -8.47
CA GLN A 57 -17.64 18.63 -7.99
C GLN A 57 -17.71 18.80 -6.46
N GLU A 58 -18.91 18.73 -5.86
CA GLU A 58 -19.10 18.71 -4.40
C GLU A 58 -18.45 17.49 -3.73
N ARG A 59 -18.33 16.36 -4.44
CA ARG A 59 -17.59 15.17 -3.98
C ARG A 59 -16.08 15.26 -4.11
N GLU A 60 -15.54 16.04 -5.06
CA GLU A 60 -14.10 16.31 -5.11
C GLU A 60 -13.67 17.26 -3.97
N ASP A 61 -14.55 18.18 -3.57
CA ASP A 61 -14.28 19.21 -2.57
C ASP A 61 -14.51 18.77 -1.10
N THR A 62 -15.11 17.60 -0.86
CA THR A 62 -15.37 17.06 0.49
C THR A 62 -14.81 15.65 0.70
N LYS A 63 -14.04 15.47 1.79
CA LYS A 63 -13.48 14.16 2.19
C LYS A 63 -14.21 13.54 3.37
N LEU A 64 -14.39 12.23 3.37
CA LEU A 64 -14.90 11.48 4.52
C LEU A 64 -13.75 11.14 5.49
N MET A 65 -13.94 11.45 6.77
CA MET A 65 -13.07 11.03 7.87
C MET A 65 -13.85 10.17 8.86
N MET A 66 -13.22 9.12 9.38
CA MET A 66 -13.77 8.23 10.40
C MET A 66 -13.18 8.60 11.77
N LEU A 67 -14.01 8.92 12.78
CA LEU A 67 -13.54 9.35 14.10
C LEU A 67 -13.85 8.34 15.20
N ASP A 68 -12.87 8.02 16.06
CA ASP A 68 -13.10 7.38 17.37
C ASP A 68 -12.63 8.31 18.50
N PHE A 69 -13.46 8.44 19.54
CA PHE A 69 -13.16 9.16 20.78
C PHE A 69 -12.61 8.23 21.88
N LYS A 70 -11.83 7.21 21.49
CA LYS A 70 -11.33 6.09 22.31
C LYS A 70 -12.42 5.29 23.05
N ASN A 71 -13.65 5.36 22.54
CA ASN A 71 -14.84 4.77 23.17
C ASN A 71 -15.48 3.68 22.29
N ARG A 72 -14.80 3.22 21.23
CA ARG A 72 -15.26 2.22 20.23
C ARG A 72 -16.45 2.65 19.36
N ASN A 73 -17.02 3.83 19.61
CA ASN A 73 -18.00 4.45 18.72
C ASN A 73 -17.27 5.15 17.57
N LYS A 74 -17.54 4.74 16.33
CA LYS A 74 -17.06 5.40 15.12
C LYS A 74 -18.09 6.41 14.61
N TYR A 75 -17.64 7.61 14.26
CA TYR A 75 -18.45 8.68 13.68
C TYR A 75 -17.95 9.03 12.28
N GLN A 76 -18.87 9.36 11.37
CA GLN A 76 -18.55 9.87 10.04
C GLN A 76 -18.56 11.41 10.06
N VAL A 77 -17.49 12.02 9.54
CA VAL A 77 -17.38 13.47 9.38
C VAL A 77 -16.87 13.80 8.00
N PHE A 78 -17.66 14.56 7.25
CA PHE A 78 -17.24 15.15 6.00
C PHE A 78 -16.46 16.44 6.28
N CYS A 79 -15.32 16.60 5.62
CA CYS A 79 -14.47 17.77 5.71
C CYS A 79 -14.40 18.44 4.34
N ASP A 80 -14.90 19.66 4.25
CA ASP A 80 -14.62 20.58 3.14
C ASP A 80 -13.11 20.86 3.05
N LYS A 81 -12.59 21.00 1.83
CA LYS A 81 -11.17 21.27 1.55
C LYS A 81 -10.59 22.49 2.27
N HIS A 82 -11.39 23.51 2.56
CA HIS A 82 -10.97 24.74 3.24
C HIS A 82 -10.87 24.61 4.76
N LEU A 83 -11.38 23.53 5.36
CA LEU A 83 -11.42 23.33 6.81
C LEU A 83 -10.17 22.61 7.35
N THR A 84 -9.79 22.96 8.57
CA THR A 84 -8.94 22.09 9.40
C THR A 84 -9.71 20.86 9.85
N VAL A 85 -8.98 19.79 10.18
CA VAL A 85 -9.53 18.57 10.77
C VAL A 85 -10.33 18.89 12.04
N LEU A 86 -9.85 19.80 12.91
CA LEU A 86 -10.56 20.16 14.14
C LEU A 86 -11.87 20.93 13.87
N GLU A 87 -11.92 21.82 12.88
CA GLU A 87 -13.14 22.55 12.51
C GLU A 87 -14.22 21.61 11.95
N ALA A 88 -13.84 20.63 11.13
CA ALA A 88 -14.77 19.61 10.64
C ALA A 88 -15.34 18.76 11.79
N ILE A 89 -14.48 18.31 12.72
CA ILE A 89 -14.91 17.59 13.94
C ILE A 89 -15.88 18.46 14.77
N LYS A 90 -15.59 19.75 14.96
CA LYS A 90 -16.45 20.70 15.70
C LYS A 90 -17.76 21.05 14.96
N SER A 91 -17.81 20.88 13.65
CA SER A 91 -18.99 21.16 12.82
C SER A 91 -20.01 20.03 12.90
N ASN A 92 -19.56 18.77 12.97
CA ASN A 92 -20.44 17.62 13.18
C ASN A 92 -21.19 17.68 14.54
N PRO A 93 -22.54 17.65 14.56
CA PRO A 93 -23.32 17.81 15.79
C PRO A 93 -23.10 16.73 16.87
N GLU A 94 -22.70 15.51 16.52
CA GLU A 94 -22.47 14.43 17.49
C GLU A 94 -21.08 14.54 18.12
N CYS A 95 -20.07 14.78 17.30
CA CYS A 95 -18.71 15.06 17.75
C CYS A 95 -18.68 16.31 18.65
N LYS A 96 -19.40 17.38 18.25
CA LYS A 96 -19.61 18.59 19.05
C LYS A 96 -20.31 18.33 20.39
N LYS A 97 -21.21 17.35 20.49
CA LYS A 97 -21.81 16.90 21.76
C LYS A 97 -20.78 16.15 22.63
N LYS A 98 -19.90 15.34 22.05
CA LYS A 98 -18.83 14.63 22.78
C LYS A 98 -17.76 15.58 23.35
N MET A 99 -17.34 16.57 22.57
CA MET A 99 -16.32 17.55 22.99
C MET A 99 -16.82 18.60 23.99
N LYS A 100 -18.14 18.74 24.17
CA LYS A 100 -18.77 19.83 24.96
C LYS A 100 -18.48 19.81 26.47
N MET A 101 -17.71 18.87 26.99
CA MET A 101 -17.21 18.87 28.38
C MET A 101 -15.70 19.10 28.43
N LYS A 102 -15.31 20.38 28.55
CA LYS A 102 -13.93 20.83 28.88
C LYS A 102 -12.81 20.41 27.93
N TRP A 103 -13.09 20.19 26.65
CA TRP A 103 -12.02 19.98 25.65
C TRP A 103 -11.63 21.34 25.07
N GLU A 104 -10.50 21.87 25.54
CA GLU A 104 -9.82 23.02 24.95
C GLU A 104 -8.98 22.54 23.76
N ASP A 105 -8.90 23.35 22.70
CA ASP A 105 -8.20 23.01 21.47
C ASP A 105 -6.72 22.72 21.74
N GLU A 106 -6.08 23.61 22.50
CA GLU A 106 -4.69 23.50 22.97
C GLU A 106 -4.37 22.21 23.77
N LYS A 107 -5.40 21.48 24.22
CA LYS A 107 -5.31 20.24 25.01
C LYS A 107 -5.73 19.00 24.21
N THR A 108 -6.14 19.19 22.95
CA THR A 108 -6.62 18.13 22.06
C THR A 108 -5.46 17.47 21.33
N ILE A 109 -5.45 16.13 21.29
CA ILE A 109 -4.54 15.33 20.46
C ILE A 109 -5.37 14.58 19.43
N ILE A 110 -5.03 14.76 18.16
CA ILE A 110 -5.58 14.02 17.03
C ILE A 110 -4.53 13.03 16.52
N ARG A 111 -4.88 11.74 16.53
CA ARG A 111 -4.09 10.64 15.94
C ARG A 111 -4.57 10.36 14.54
N MET A 112 -3.64 10.09 13.63
CA MET A 112 -3.88 9.58 12.28
C MET A 112 -3.12 8.25 12.10
N GLY A 113 -3.69 7.31 11.35
CA GLY A 113 -3.14 5.98 11.11
C GLY A 113 -3.27 4.99 12.28
N CYS A 114 -2.89 3.74 11.99
CA CYS A 114 -2.88 2.60 12.92
C CYS A 114 -1.50 1.91 12.91
N GLY A 115 -1.09 1.36 14.06
CA GLY A 115 0.14 0.56 14.19
C GLY A 115 1.41 1.34 13.84
N ASP A 116 2.28 0.75 13.03
CA ASP A 116 3.60 1.30 12.69
C ASP A 116 3.60 2.62 11.90
N LYS A 117 2.44 3.13 11.48
CA LYS A 117 2.25 4.44 10.86
C LYS A 117 1.60 5.48 11.79
N GLU A 118 1.27 5.14 13.04
CA GLU A 118 0.62 6.03 13.99
C GLU A 118 1.38 7.34 14.20
N SER A 119 0.71 8.43 13.82
CA SER A 119 1.22 9.79 13.86
C SER A 119 0.25 10.69 14.62
N ALA A 120 0.77 11.63 15.43
CA ALA A 120 -0.06 12.75 15.89
C ALA A 120 -0.01 13.88 14.84
N ILE A 121 -1.16 14.43 14.46
CA ILE A 121 -1.28 15.65 13.66
C ILE A 121 -1.64 16.85 14.55
N ALA A 122 -1.36 18.06 14.07
CA ALA A 122 -1.78 19.29 14.74
C ALA A 122 -3.31 19.47 14.67
N THR A 123 -3.90 20.31 15.52
CA THR A 123 -5.34 20.60 15.46
C THR A 123 -5.73 21.35 14.19
N HIS A 124 -4.86 22.27 13.74
CA HIS A 124 -4.99 23.05 12.51
C HIS A 124 -4.51 22.30 11.25
N PHE A 125 -4.38 20.97 11.29
CA PHE A 125 -3.99 20.18 10.13
C PHE A 125 -5.07 20.26 9.03
N PRO A 126 -4.73 20.53 7.75
CA PRO A 126 -5.72 20.65 6.68
C PRO A 126 -6.46 19.34 6.39
N GLY A 127 -7.79 19.38 6.33
CA GLY A 127 -8.61 18.19 6.12
C GLY A 127 -8.36 17.52 4.76
N PHE A 128 -8.11 18.29 3.71
CA PHE A 128 -7.79 17.74 2.39
C PHE A 128 -6.43 17.01 2.33
N LEU A 129 -5.55 17.14 3.34
CA LEU A 129 -4.30 16.36 3.45
C LEU A 129 -4.50 15.01 4.15
N VAL A 130 -5.71 14.74 4.67
CA VAL A 130 -6.12 13.43 5.18
C VAL A 130 -6.57 12.52 4.02
N SER A 131 -6.34 11.22 4.13
CA SER A 131 -6.85 10.23 3.14
C SER A 131 -8.37 10.05 3.29
N ASP A 132 -9.07 9.77 2.20
CA ASP A 132 -10.50 9.49 2.27
C ASP A 132 -10.78 8.17 3.03
N GLY A 133 -11.75 8.20 3.93
CA GLY A 133 -12.07 7.09 4.85
C GLY A 133 -11.11 6.90 6.03
N GLU A 134 -10.07 7.74 6.18
CA GLU A 134 -9.01 7.58 7.19
C GLU A 134 -9.55 7.59 8.63
N LEU A 135 -8.97 6.72 9.49
CA LEU A 135 -9.34 6.62 10.90
C LEU A 135 -8.54 7.59 11.77
N LEU A 136 -9.22 8.62 12.25
CA LEU A 136 -8.70 9.60 13.19
C LEU A 136 -9.15 9.27 14.63
N THR A 137 -8.21 9.16 15.57
CA THR A 137 -8.55 8.97 17.00
C THR A 137 -8.32 10.26 17.78
N VAL A 138 -9.38 10.81 18.37
CA VAL A 138 -9.34 12.09 19.10
C VAL A 138 -9.32 11.85 20.61
N SER A 139 -8.44 12.55 21.34
CA SER A 139 -8.43 12.51 22.80
C SER A 139 -7.85 13.78 23.42
N CYS A 140 -8.33 14.17 24.60
CA CYS A 140 -7.84 15.33 25.35
C CYS A 140 -6.85 14.92 26.45
N LYS A 141 -5.88 15.79 26.79
CA LYS A 141 -4.98 15.68 27.95
C LYS A 141 -5.29 16.80 28.96
N ASN A 142 -4.88 16.67 30.22
CA ASN A 142 -5.10 17.72 31.24
C ASN A 142 -4.15 18.93 31.11
N THR A 143 -3.27 18.92 30.11
CA THR A 143 -2.16 19.87 29.91
C THR A 143 -2.21 20.40 28.48
N ILE A 144 -1.78 21.64 28.28
CA ILE A 144 -1.54 22.18 26.92
C ILE A 144 -0.49 21.31 26.22
N VAL A 145 -0.78 20.92 24.98
CA VAL A 145 0.07 20.09 24.09
C VAL A 145 0.37 20.79 22.76
N GLU A 146 -0.42 21.80 22.40
CA GLU A 146 -0.30 22.63 21.20
C GLU A 146 -0.70 24.06 21.58
N LYS A 147 0.07 25.07 21.20
CA LYS A 147 -0.37 26.48 21.33
C LYS A 147 -1.26 26.82 20.14
N GLY A 148 -2.43 27.39 20.41
CA GLY A 148 -3.38 27.77 19.36
C GLY A 148 -2.79 28.79 18.39
N GLN A 149 -2.97 28.55 17.09
CA GLN A 149 -2.61 29.49 16.02
C GLN A 149 -3.67 29.44 14.92
N ASP A 150 -4.38 30.54 14.71
CA ASP A 150 -5.37 30.68 13.63
C ASP A 150 -4.64 30.83 12.28
N HIS A 151 -4.57 29.74 11.52
CA HIS A 151 -3.96 29.72 10.19
C HIS A 151 -5.02 29.52 9.11
N LYS A 152 -5.04 30.41 8.12
CA LYS A 152 -5.81 30.15 6.90
C LYS A 152 -5.16 29.02 6.09
N ILE A 153 -6.01 28.19 5.52
CA ILE A 153 -5.65 27.14 4.56
C ILE A 153 -6.01 27.64 3.17
N ASP A 154 -5.09 27.50 2.21
CA ASP A 154 -5.37 27.67 0.79
C ASP A 154 -5.18 26.32 0.08
N PRO A 155 -6.26 25.59 -0.27
CA PRO A 155 -6.16 24.29 -0.93
C PRO A 155 -5.47 24.31 -2.32
N ASN A 156 -5.22 25.50 -2.89
CA ASN A 156 -4.51 25.65 -4.17
C ASN A 156 -2.99 25.65 -4.01
N ASN A 157 -2.45 25.80 -2.78
CA ASN A 157 -1.01 25.73 -2.53
C ASN A 157 -0.53 24.27 -2.51
N ASN A 158 0.72 24.05 -2.91
CA ASN A 158 1.40 22.77 -2.72
C ASN A 158 1.83 22.62 -1.26
N TYR A 159 1.57 21.44 -0.67
CA TYR A 159 1.93 21.14 0.72
C TYR A 159 2.84 19.91 0.83
N ILE A 160 3.81 19.99 1.73
CA ILE A 160 4.80 18.95 2.03
C ILE A 160 4.53 18.42 3.44
N LEU A 161 4.35 17.10 3.55
CA LEU A 161 4.24 16.40 4.84
C LEU A 161 5.61 15.83 5.24
N PHE A 162 6.01 16.05 6.49
CA PHE A 162 7.21 15.45 7.07
C PHE A 162 6.96 14.92 8.49
N TYR A 163 7.77 13.94 8.89
CA TYR A 163 7.52 13.13 10.09
C TYR A 163 8.73 13.15 11.02
N ILE A 164 8.48 13.31 12.32
CA ILE A 164 9.50 13.46 13.36
C ILE A 164 9.36 12.30 14.34
N ASP A 165 10.44 11.52 14.49
CA ASP A 165 10.51 10.37 15.41
C ASP A 165 10.42 10.85 16.87
N THR A 166 9.47 10.33 17.64
CA THR A 166 9.31 10.69 19.06
C THR A 166 10.43 10.12 19.94
N LYS A 167 11.19 9.13 19.44
CA LYS A 167 12.27 8.46 20.16
C LYS A 167 13.62 9.03 19.73
N GLY A 168 14.05 10.03 20.48
CA GLY A 168 15.40 10.58 20.40
C GLY A 168 16.49 9.50 20.54
N GLY A 169 17.66 9.73 19.92
CA GLY A 169 18.81 8.85 20.10
C GLY A 169 19.62 9.20 21.35
N HIS A 170 20.68 8.42 21.63
CA HIS A 170 21.61 8.61 22.77
C HIS A 170 22.35 9.98 22.85
N LYS A 171 22.03 10.96 21.99
CA LYS A 171 22.53 12.35 22.03
C LYS A 171 21.41 13.41 22.05
N SER A 172 20.15 13.03 22.26
CA SER A 172 19.00 13.96 22.25
C SER A 172 18.87 14.77 23.54
N MET A 173 18.53 16.05 23.40
CA MET A 173 18.57 17.06 24.48
C MET A 173 17.38 17.00 25.46
N SER A 174 17.64 17.31 26.73
CA SER A 174 16.65 17.29 27.81
C SER A 174 15.49 18.29 27.67
N LYS A 175 15.66 19.38 26.91
CA LYS A 175 14.56 20.32 26.60
C LYS A 175 13.52 19.72 25.64
N VAL A 176 13.94 19.06 24.56
CA VAL A 176 13.03 18.45 23.56
C VAL A 176 12.10 17.41 24.20
N ASN A 177 12.61 16.70 25.21
CA ASN A 177 11.82 15.78 26.04
C ASN A 177 10.66 16.46 26.80
N LYS A 178 10.60 17.79 26.93
CA LYS A 178 9.44 18.46 27.51
C LYS A 178 8.20 18.34 26.62
N ILE A 179 8.36 18.62 25.33
CA ILE A 179 7.30 18.55 24.31
C ILE A 179 6.93 17.08 24.05
N LEU A 180 7.92 16.24 23.76
CA LEU A 180 7.69 14.84 23.36
C LEU A 180 7.01 13.99 24.44
N ARG A 181 7.16 14.31 25.74
CA ARG A 181 6.50 13.58 26.85
C ARG A 181 4.98 13.46 26.72
N HIS A 182 4.30 14.40 26.06
CA HIS A 182 2.84 14.32 25.84
C HIS A 182 2.46 13.37 24.69
N PHE A 183 3.44 13.03 23.84
CA PHE A 183 3.32 12.24 22.61
C PHE A 183 4.20 10.97 22.61
N ASN A 184 4.80 10.58 23.73
CA ASN A 184 5.56 9.32 23.88
C ASN A 184 4.73 8.08 23.47
N ASP A 185 3.39 8.18 23.52
CA ASP A 185 2.42 7.16 23.11
C ASP A 185 2.32 6.98 21.57
N PHE A 186 3.09 7.75 20.79
CA PHE A 186 3.07 7.80 19.32
C PHE A 186 4.47 7.50 18.78
N LYS A 187 4.55 6.98 17.55
CA LYS A 187 5.82 6.74 16.86
C LYS A 187 6.35 8.00 16.16
N TYR A 188 5.43 8.79 15.58
CA TYR A 188 5.77 10.02 14.86
C TYR A 188 4.88 11.21 15.24
N LEU A 189 5.43 12.41 15.08
CA LEU A 189 4.65 13.64 14.88
C LEU A 189 4.65 13.95 13.37
N CYS A 190 3.47 14.07 12.77
CA CYS A 190 3.30 14.50 11.38
C CYS A 190 3.10 16.02 11.35
N VAL A 191 3.92 16.73 10.57
CA VAL A 191 3.95 18.19 10.41
C VAL A 191 3.78 18.50 8.92
N TYR A 192 3.08 19.60 8.61
CA TYR A 192 2.93 20.09 7.25
C TYR A 192 3.61 21.46 7.06
N GLY A 193 4.04 21.74 5.84
CA GLY A 193 4.49 23.07 5.41
C GLY A 193 4.07 23.33 3.96
N GLU A 194 4.00 24.60 3.57
CA GLU A 194 3.73 25.00 2.18
C GLU A 194 5.02 24.97 1.35
N GLU A 195 4.90 24.82 0.03
CA GLU A 195 6.07 24.84 -0.86
C GLU A 195 6.86 26.16 -0.72
N GLY A 196 8.17 26.04 -0.54
CA GLY A 196 9.07 27.17 -0.24
C GLY A 196 9.24 27.50 1.26
N MET A 197 8.39 26.95 2.15
CA MET A 197 8.53 27.13 3.60
C MET A 197 9.72 26.35 4.17
N THR A 198 10.48 26.93 5.09
CA THR A 198 11.56 26.19 5.76
C THR A 198 11.02 25.28 6.87
N VAL A 199 11.76 24.21 7.18
CA VAL A 199 11.43 23.29 8.29
C VAL A 199 11.28 24.04 9.62
N LYS A 200 12.08 25.09 9.86
CA LYS A 200 12.01 25.90 11.08
C LYS A 200 10.72 26.74 11.17
N GLU A 201 10.18 27.18 10.05
CA GLU A 201 8.89 27.89 10.00
C GLU A 201 7.72 26.92 10.15
N ALA A 202 7.75 25.78 9.46
CA ALA A 202 6.74 24.73 9.61
C ALA A 202 6.63 24.23 11.06
N LEU A 203 7.76 23.97 11.74
CA LEU A 203 7.78 23.60 13.17
C LEU A 203 7.19 24.69 14.08
N LYS A 204 7.41 25.98 13.77
CA LYS A 204 6.83 27.10 14.53
C LYS A 204 5.33 27.23 14.27
N ARG A 205 4.89 27.05 13.03
CA ARG A 205 3.48 27.07 12.60
C ARG A 205 2.66 25.97 13.30
N ASP A 206 3.26 24.79 13.42
CA ASP A 206 2.67 23.56 13.96
C ASP A 206 2.20 23.65 15.44
N GLY A 207 2.57 24.72 16.17
CA GLY A 207 2.05 25.02 17.51
C GLY A 207 2.51 24.08 18.64
N ARG A 208 2.97 22.86 18.33
CA ARG A 208 3.46 21.86 19.29
C ARG A 208 4.94 22.08 19.66
N PHE A 209 5.73 22.71 18.79
CA PHE A 209 7.15 22.99 19.02
C PHE A 209 7.38 24.45 19.45
N THR A 210 7.50 24.67 20.77
CA THR A 210 7.33 26.02 21.37
C THR A 210 8.49 26.56 22.21
N ASP A 211 9.60 25.81 22.29
CA ASP A 211 10.90 26.28 22.78
C ASP A 211 11.72 26.87 21.61
N ASP A 212 12.74 27.68 21.90
CA ASP A 212 13.61 28.32 20.90
C ASP A 212 14.41 27.33 20.04
N ILE A 213 13.88 27.05 18.84
CA ILE A 213 14.50 26.21 17.81
C ILE A 213 15.60 26.99 17.06
N GLU A 214 16.60 27.51 17.77
CA GLU A 214 17.53 28.51 17.21
C GLU A 214 18.34 27.99 16.02
N LYS A 215 18.91 26.78 16.11
CA LYS A 215 19.76 26.20 15.05
C LYS A 215 19.22 24.86 14.57
N VAL A 216 18.38 24.88 13.51
CA VAL A 216 18.03 23.69 12.72
C VAL A 216 19.03 23.57 11.58
N LYS A 217 19.91 22.56 11.61
CA LYS A 217 20.68 22.13 10.44
C LYS A 217 19.92 21.03 9.71
N ASN A 218 19.94 21.02 8.38
CA ASN A 218 19.44 19.87 7.59
C ASN A 218 20.33 18.64 7.81
N ILE A 219 19.76 17.43 7.73
CA ILE A 219 20.33 16.21 8.34
C ILE A 219 20.66 15.10 7.32
N ASP A 220 21.71 14.37 7.65
CA ASP A 220 22.13 13.05 7.15
C ASP A 220 21.00 12.11 6.67
N LYS A 221 21.26 11.45 5.54
CA LYS A 221 20.27 10.85 4.63
C LYS A 221 19.78 9.44 5.02
N LYS A 222 19.57 9.17 6.33
CA LYS A 222 18.93 7.92 6.80
C LYS A 222 17.82 8.09 7.86
N LYS A 223 17.74 9.22 8.56
CA LYS A 223 16.56 9.67 9.34
C LYS A 223 16.57 11.20 9.44
N LEU A 224 15.42 11.86 9.24
CA LEU A 224 15.26 13.28 9.61
C LEU A 224 15.47 13.43 11.13
N LYS A 225 16.54 14.14 11.53
CA LYS A 225 17.14 14.10 12.88
C LYS A 225 16.14 14.40 14.02
N ILE A 226 15.90 15.65 14.40
CA ILE A 226 16.66 16.88 14.10
C ILE A 226 17.85 17.00 15.08
N ILE A 227 18.90 17.75 14.72
CA ILE A 227 19.99 18.13 15.63
C ILE A 227 19.94 19.65 15.86
N ILE A 228 19.94 20.06 17.13
CA ILE A 228 20.02 21.47 17.55
C ILE A 228 21.28 21.62 18.39
N GLU A 229 22.20 22.48 17.94
CA GLU A 229 23.43 22.81 18.65
C GLU A 229 23.19 24.00 19.59
N THR A 230 23.43 23.80 20.89
CA THR A 230 23.63 24.90 21.83
C THR A 230 25.12 25.20 21.96
N GLU A 231 25.50 26.47 21.86
CA GLU A 231 26.85 26.90 22.18
C GLU A 231 27.18 26.59 23.64
N LYS A 232 28.37 26.04 23.89
CA LYS A 232 28.93 26.01 25.24
C LYS A 232 29.50 27.39 25.51
N THR A 233 29.00 28.08 26.53
CA THR A 233 29.75 29.15 27.18
C THR A 233 31.03 28.54 27.75
N VAL A 234 32.16 28.82 27.09
CA VAL A 234 33.48 28.62 27.67
C VAL A 234 33.79 29.86 28.51
N PRO A 235 34.34 29.74 29.74
CA PRO A 235 34.81 30.88 30.50
C PRO A 235 35.87 31.68 29.74
N GLU A 236 36.03 32.95 30.10
CA GLU A 236 37.09 33.81 29.57
C GLU A 236 38.47 33.25 29.92
N ASP A 237 39.38 33.24 28.95
CA ASP A 237 40.79 33.51 29.18
C ASP A 237 41.40 34.13 27.90
N LYS A 238 42.55 34.81 28.05
CA LYS A 238 42.96 35.90 27.14
C LYS A 238 44.12 35.56 26.19
N GLU A 239 44.27 36.46 25.21
CA GLU A 239 45.44 36.69 24.34
C GLU A 239 45.75 35.60 23.29
N GLY A 240 46.03 35.95 22.01
CA GLY A 240 45.99 37.28 21.41
C GLY A 240 46.35 37.32 19.91
N GLN A 241 46.31 38.54 19.36
CA GLN A 241 46.84 39.01 18.07
C GLN A 241 46.34 38.38 16.75
N GLU A 242 45.41 39.12 16.13
CA GLU A 242 45.59 39.77 14.81
C GLU A 242 46.30 39.01 13.67
N ASN A 243 45.61 38.92 12.53
CA ASN A 243 45.96 39.84 11.43
C ASN A 243 44.76 40.16 10.51
N GLN A 244 44.81 41.33 9.87
CA GLN A 244 43.79 41.81 8.92
C GLN A 244 44.22 41.52 7.47
N GLY A 245 43.26 41.30 6.57
CA GLY A 245 43.55 40.90 5.18
C GLY A 245 42.40 41.16 4.20
N ALA A 246 41.89 42.40 4.15
CA ALA A 246 40.78 42.75 3.27
C ALA A 246 41.24 43.19 1.86
N ALA A 247 40.88 42.44 0.82
CA ALA A 247 40.94 42.92 -0.57
C ALA A 247 39.99 42.15 -1.53
N ASN A 248 38.88 42.81 -1.89
CA ASN A 248 38.26 42.84 -3.22
C ASN A 248 38.06 41.53 -4.04
N ARG A 249 36.79 41.20 -4.33
CA ARG A 249 36.25 41.41 -5.69
C ARG A 249 34.71 41.39 -5.81
N SER A 250 34.18 42.49 -6.34
CA SER A 250 33.00 42.65 -7.22
C SER A 250 31.77 41.74 -7.04
N GLU A 251 30.62 42.37 -6.75
CA GLU A 251 29.30 41.80 -7.07
C GLU A 251 29.17 41.45 -8.56
N HIS A 252 28.53 40.33 -8.88
CA HIS A 252 28.05 40.04 -10.24
C HIS A 252 26.53 39.78 -10.25
N LYS A 253 25.75 40.86 -10.07
CA LYS A 253 24.27 40.87 -10.23
C LYS A 253 23.85 40.79 -11.71
N LEU A 254 24.30 39.75 -12.43
CA LEU A 254 23.87 39.44 -13.79
C LEU A 254 23.75 37.91 -13.97
N GLY A 255 22.54 37.39 -13.73
CA GLY A 255 22.19 35.99 -13.97
C GLY A 255 20.73 35.67 -13.66
N THR A 256 20.23 36.12 -12.50
CA THR A 256 18.91 35.74 -11.97
C THR A 256 17.73 36.05 -12.89
N LYS A 257 17.80 37.13 -13.68
CA LYS A 257 16.71 37.52 -14.58
C LYS A 257 16.58 36.59 -15.79
N ALA A 258 17.69 36.24 -16.45
CA ALA A 258 17.69 35.31 -17.58
C ALA A 258 17.20 33.90 -17.21
N ILE A 259 17.41 33.49 -15.96
CA ILE A 259 16.93 32.19 -15.43
C ILE A 259 15.39 32.21 -15.28
N LEU A 260 14.81 33.31 -14.79
CA LEU A 260 13.36 33.48 -14.70
C LEU A 260 12.70 33.56 -16.08
N ASP A 261 13.27 34.35 -16.99
CA ASP A 261 12.76 34.52 -18.36
C ASP A 261 12.80 33.16 -19.13
N ALA A 262 13.83 32.34 -18.92
CA ALA A 262 13.92 30.99 -19.48
C ALA A 262 12.94 29.99 -18.86
N ALA A 263 12.74 30.04 -17.54
CA ALA A 263 11.82 29.16 -16.82
C ALA A 263 10.35 29.36 -17.26
N GLN A 264 9.97 30.58 -17.65
CA GLN A 264 8.61 30.87 -18.13
C GLN A 264 8.33 30.38 -19.55
N GLN A 265 9.35 30.06 -20.36
CA GLN A 265 9.15 29.69 -21.78
C GLN A 265 9.18 28.19 -22.09
N SER A 266 9.52 27.30 -21.13
CA SER A 266 9.55 25.85 -21.42
C SER A 266 9.07 24.97 -20.26
N GLY A 267 7.74 24.82 -20.13
CA GLY A 267 7.10 23.75 -19.34
C GLY A 267 7.35 22.36 -19.94
N ILE A 268 8.56 21.82 -19.77
CA ILE A 268 8.99 20.54 -20.33
C ILE A 268 9.46 19.62 -19.21
N SER A 269 8.76 18.50 -19.03
CA SER A 269 9.19 17.43 -18.11
C SER A 269 10.58 16.93 -18.44
N VAL A 270 11.45 16.81 -17.43
CA VAL A 270 12.83 16.29 -17.51
C VAL A 270 12.91 14.99 -18.33
N LYS A 271 11.88 14.14 -18.25
CA LYS A 271 11.77 12.88 -18.99
C LYS A 271 11.88 13.05 -20.51
N ARG A 272 11.35 14.14 -21.06
CA ARG A 272 11.40 14.47 -22.51
C ARG A 272 12.72 15.11 -22.95
N VAL A 273 13.55 15.58 -22.01
CA VAL A 273 14.91 16.09 -22.30
C VAL A 273 15.88 14.94 -22.50
N VAL A 274 15.82 13.92 -21.62
CA VAL A 274 16.64 12.70 -21.70
C VAL A 274 16.43 11.95 -23.03
N GLU A 275 15.20 11.97 -23.57
CA GLU A 275 14.87 11.36 -24.87
C GLU A 275 15.38 12.15 -26.09
N LYS A 276 15.99 13.34 -25.92
CA LYS A 276 16.39 14.23 -27.03
C LYS A 276 17.81 14.77 -27.03
N SER A 277 18.63 14.49 -26.00
CA SER A 277 20.05 14.87 -26.00
C SER A 277 20.93 13.87 -25.28
N SER A 278 21.56 12.96 -26.03
CA SER A 278 22.62 12.07 -25.53
C SER A 278 23.81 12.85 -24.95
N ASP A 279 24.17 13.94 -25.62
CA ASP A 279 25.51 14.54 -25.53
C ASP A 279 25.70 15.48 -24.32
N LYS A 280 24.61 15.80 -23.59
CA LYS A 280 24.63 16.68 -22.40
C LYS A 280 24.44 15.97 -21.07
N THR A 281 24.30 14.65 -21.10
CA THR A 281 23.95 13.86 -19.91
C THR A 281 25.03 13.95 -18.83
N GLU A 282 26.31 13.92 -19.19
CA GLU A 282 27.42 14.06 -18.23
C GLU A 282 27.70 15.51 -17.80
N GLU A 283 27.36 16.55 -18.59
CA GLU A 283 27.36 17.94 -18.09
C GLU A 283 26.34 18.08 -16.94
N ILE A 284 25.15 17.49 -17.13
CA ILE A 284 24.08 17.48 -16.12
C ILE A 284 24.52 16.69 -14.89
N TYR A 285 25.15 15.52 -15.05
CA TYR A 285 25.68 14.76 -13.91
C TYR A 285 26.86 15.44 -13.22
N GLU A 286 27.76 16.12 -13.93
CA GLU A 286 28.79 16.97 -13.32
C GLU A 286 28.17 18.07 -12.45
N ILE A 287 27.21 18.83 -12.99
CA ILE A 287 26.53 19.89 -12.24
C ILE A 287 25.83 19.32 -11.00
N LEU A 288 25.17 18.17 -11.10
CA LEU A 288 24.52 17.50 -9.96
C LEU A 288 25.52 16.96 -8.93
N ARG A 289 26.70 16.47 -9.35
CA ARG A 289 27.80 16.07 -8.46
C ARG A 289 28.39 17.30 -7.74
N GLN A 290 28.57 18.42 -8.45
CA GLN A 290 29.11 19.67 -7.94
C GLN A 290 28.13 20.44 -7.03
N GLN A 291 26.82 20.26 -7.18
CA GLN A 291 25.81 20.82 -6.26
C GLN A 291 25.81 20.17 -4.87
N PHE A 292 26.36 18.96 -4.73
CA PHE A 292 26.41 18.23 -3.47
C PHE A 292 27.78 17.55 -3.26
N PRO A 293 28.88 18.32 -3.11
CA PRO A 293 30.23 17.76 -3.00
C PRO A 293 30.38 16.85 -1.76
N GLU A 294 29.78 17.25 -0.64
CA GLU A 294 29.68 16.45 0.59
C GLU A 294 28.97 15.11 0.36
N LEU A 295 27.96 15.07 -0.51
CA LEU A 295 27.28 13.81 -0.88
C LEU A 295 28.18 12.91 -1.70
N LYS A 296 28.94 13.48 -2.64
CA LYS A 296 29.91 12.75 -3.45
C LYS A 296 30.97 12.09 -2.55
N GLU A 297 31.58 12.86 -1.66
CA GLU A 297 32.56 12.37 -0.68
C GLU A 297 31.96 11.31 0.28
N ILE A 298 30.70 11.48 0.71
CA ILE A 298 29.96 10.47 1.51
C ILE A 298 29.62 9.21 0.69
N MET A 299 29.46 9.30 -0.63
CA MET A 299 29.26 8.12 -1.49
C MET A 299 30.59 7.40 -1.77
N GLU A 300 31.65 8.13 -2.07
CA GLU A 300 32.99 7.59 -2.35
C GLU A 300 33.63 6.96 -1.09
N SER A 301 33.39 7.52 0.10
CA SER A 301 33.80 6.90 1.38
C SER A 301 32.96 5.69 1.79
N ARG A 302 31.72 5.54 1.27
CA ARG A 302 30.88 4.34 1.48
C ARG A 302 31.19 3.22 0.49
N PHE A 303 31.60 3.57 -0.74
CA PHE A 303 31.99 2.63 -1.77
C PHE A 303 33.47 2.82 -2.13
N THR A 304 34.35 2.12 -1.42
CA THR A 304 35.75 1.95 -1.86
C THR A 304 35.78 1.49 -3.32
N GLU A 305 36.80 1.88 -4.10
CA GLU A 305 36.78 1.83 -5.58
C GLU A 305 36.32 0.48 -6.19
N ASN A 306 36.61 -0.63 -5.52
CA ASN A 306 36.24 -1.98 -5.97
C ASN A 306 34.89 -2.50 -5.41
N SER A 307 34.30 -1.84 -4.41
CA SER A 307 33.05 -2.25 -3.74
C SER A 307 31.85 -2.27 -4.70
N TYR A 308 31.59 -1.14 -5.36
CA TYR A 308 30.48 -1.01 -6.30
C TYR A 308 30.60 -1.98 -7.49
N GLN A 309 31.81 -2.15 -8.04
CA GLN A 309 32.05 -3.11 -9.14
C GLN A 309 31.90 -4.57 -8.68
N LYS A 310 32.36 -4.90 -7.46
CA LYS A 310 32.16 -6.23 -6.86
C LYS A 310 30.67 -6.54 -6.64
N GLU A 311 29.89 -5.57 -6.18
CA GLU A 311 28.44 -5.76 -6.00
C GLU A 311 27.68 -5.81 -7.33
N LEU A 312 28.04 -4.97 -8.32
CA LEU A 312 27.52 -5.10 -9.68
C LEU A 312 27.82 -6.47 -10.30
N LYS A 313 29.01 -7.02 -10.05
CA LYS A 313 29.40 -8.36 -10.51
C LYS A 313 28.56 -9.44 -9.83
N LEU A 314 28.41 -9.40 -8.50
CA LEU A 314 27.52 -10.29 -7.74
C LEU A 314 26.06 -10.23 -8.23
N ARG A 315 25.53 -9.02 -8.49
CA ARG A 315 24.17 -8.83 -9.02
C ARG A 315 24.03 -9.42 -10.44
N LYS A 316 25.04 -9.26 -11.31
CA LYS A 316 25.06 -9.87 -12.66
C LYS A 316 25.17 -11.39 -12.61
N GLU A 317 26.00 -11.95 -11.73
CA GLU A 317 26.15 -13.39 -11.54
C GLU A 317 24.85 -14.02 -11.00
N ASN A 318 24.21 -13.39 -10.01
CA ASN A 318 22.92 -13.83 -9.49
C ASN A 318 21.81 -13.74 -10.56
N PHE A 319 21.75 -12.67 -11.35
CA PHE A 319 20.80 -12.55 -12.46
C PHE A 319 21.02 -13.65 -13.50
N GLY A 320 22.27 -13.97 -13.85
CA GLY A 320 22.62 -15.08 -14.73
C GLY A 320 22.15 -16.43 -14.20
N LYS A 321 22.38 -16.73 -12.92
CA LYS A 321 21.90 -17.96 -12.25
C LYS A 321 20.38 -18.06 -12.27
N ILE A 322 19.66 -17.00 -11.89
CA ILE A 322 18.19 -16.94 -11.91
C ILE A 322 17.66 -17.22 -13.33
N GLN A 323 18.20 -16.51 -14.33
CA GLN A 323 17.79 -16.69 -15.73
C GLN A 323 18.08 -18.11 -16.22
N GLN A 324 19.21 -18.71 -15.86
CA GLN A 324 19.57 -20.07 -16.23
C GLN A 324 18.64 -21.09 -15.59
N SER A 325 18.49 -21.09 -14.27
CA SER A 325 17.77 -22.14 -13.54
C SER A 325 16.25 -22.14 -13.74
N PHE A 326 15.67 -21.03 -14.22
CA PHE A 326 14.26 -20.99 -14.65
C PHE A 326 14.07 -20.89 -16.18
N SER A 327 15.13 -21.02 -16.98
CA SER A 327 15.01 -21.19 -18.45
C SER A 327 14.51 -22.58 -18.87
N GLU A 328 14.63 -23.58 -17.99
CA GLU A 328 14.31 -24.96 -18.31
C GLU A 328 12.80 -25.20 -18.37
N VAL A 329 12.30 -25.45 -19.59
CA VAL A 329 10.86 -25.63 -19.89
C VAL A 329 10.19 -26.73 -19.05
N HIS A 330 10.92 -27.73 -18.57
CA HIS A 330 10.36 -28.76 -17.69
C HIS A 330 10.05 -28.20 -16.28
N ARG A 331 11.02 -27.52 -15.64
CA ARG A 331 10.82 -26.80 -14.36
C ARG A 331 9.64 -25.84 -14.42
N VAL A 332 9.54 -25.05 -15.49
CA VAL A 332 8.43 -24.09 -15.66
C VAL A 332 7.08 -24.81 -15.74
N LYS A 333 6.99 -25.97 -16.40
CA LYS A 333 5.76 -26.78 -16.44
C LYS A 333 5.40 -27.36 -15.07
N ASP A 334 6.38 -27.81 -14.30
CA ASP A 334 6.15 -28.35 -12.95
C ASP A 334 5.77 -27.25 -11.95
N LEU A 335 6.40 -26.07 -12.02
CA LEU A 335 5.99 -24.88 -11.27
C LEU A 335 4.57 -24.43 -11.63
N LEU A 336 4.18 -24.42 -12.91
CA LEU A 336 2.81 -24.10 -13.32
C LEU A 336 1.79 -25.14 -12.82
N LYS A 337 2.18 -26.41 -12.75
CA LYS A 337 1.35 -27.51 -12.22
C LYS A 337 1.16 -27.39 -10.70
N LEU A 338 2.21 -27.08 -9.95
CA LEU A 338 2.14 -26.83 -8.50
C LEU A 338 1.43 -25.49 -8.20
N GLY A 339 1.65 -24.48 -9.04
CA GLY A 339 0.99 -23.17 -8.99
C GLY A 339 -0.52 -23.21 -9.18
N GLN A 340 -1.11 -24.34 -9.59
CA GLN A 340 -2.56 -24.57 -9.52
C GLN A 340 -3.08 -24.54 -8.08
N SER A 341 -2.25 -24.94 -7.12
CA SER A 341 -2.55 -24.89 -5.68
C SER A 341 -2.66 -23.48 -5.13
N VAL A 342 -2.03 -22.50 -5.80
CA VAL A 342 -2.01 -21.10 -5.36
C VAL A 342 -3.32 -20.39 -5.69
N CYS A 343 -3.88 -19.72 -4.68
CA CYS A 343 -5.09 -18.92 -4.76
C CYS A 343 -4.86 -17.48 -4.26
N LYS A 344 -5.70 -16.56 -4.75
CA LYS A 344 -5.89 -15.26 -4.12
C LYS A 344 -6.82 -15.44 -2.92
N VAL A 345 -6.37 -15.04 -1.74
CA VAL A 345 -7.17 -15.00 -0.52
C VAL A 345 -7.85 -13.63 -0.44
N VAL A 346 -9.17 -13.62 -0.28
CA VAL A 346 -9.95 -12.41 -0.02
C VAL A 346 -10.57 -12.55 1.37
N VAL A 347 -10.24 -11.64 2.27
CA VAL A 347 -10.78 -11.55 3.63
C VAL A 347 -11.84 -10.45 3.61
N GLU A 348 -13.12 -10.81 3.70
CA GLU A 348 -14.21 -9.89 3.36
C GLU A 348 -14.22 -8.63 4.24
N GLY A 349 -14.22 -7.46 3.58
CA GLY A 349 -14.15 -6.15 4.25
C GLY A 349 -12.81 -5.81 4.93
N VAL A 350 -11.78 -6.65 4.83
CA VAL A 350 -10.49 -6.46 5.52
C VAL A 350 -9.32 -6.29 4.54
N CYS A 351 -8.96 -7.31 3.77
CA CYS A 351 -7.79 -7.26 2.89
C CYS A 351 -7.79 -8.36 1.80
N MET A 352 -6.73 -8.35 0.99
CA MET A 352 -6.42 -9.41 0.02
C MET A 352 -4.97 -9.87 0.19
N GLY A 353 -4.75 -11.16 0.00
CA GLY A 353 -3.44 -11.80 0.08
C GLY A 353 -3.34 -13.01 -0.84
N THR A 354 -2.32 -13.84 -0.61
CA THR A 354 -2.11 -15.11 -1.31
C THR A 354 -2.30 -16.27 -0.34
N GLY A 355 -2.66 -17.43 -0.84
CA GLY A 355 -2.64 -18.68 -0.09
C GLY A 355 -2.44 -19.87 -1.01
N PHE A 356 -2.39 -21.06 -0.44
CA PHE A 356 -2.31 -22.30 -1.20
C PHE A 356 -2.95 -23.48 -0.47
N VAL A 357 -3.35 -24.51 -1.21
CA VAL A 357 -3.84 -25.76 -0.62
C VAL A 357 -2.68 -26.45 0.10
N LEU A 358 -2.91 -26.75 1.38
CA LEU A 358 -1.98 -27.48 2.23
C LEU A 358 -2.12 -28.98 1.91
N PHE A 359 -3.32 -29.52 2.12
CA PHE A 359 -3.77 -30.86 1.72
C PHE A 359 -5.31 -30.91 1.70
N ASP A 360 -5.90 -31.87 0.98
CA ASP A 360 -7.35 -32.02 0.77
C ASP A 360 -8.08 -30.68 0.52
N ASN A 361 -8.89 -30.20 1.47
CA ASN A 361 -9.59 -28.92 1.41
C ASN A 361 -9.05 -27.86 2.41
N PHE A 362 -7.89 -28.08 3.01
CA PHE A 362 -7.24 -27.12 3.89
C PHE A 362 -6.34 -26.18 3.08
N ILE A 363 -6.42 -24.88 3.31
CA ILE A 363 -5.48 -23.87 2.80
C ILE A 363 -4.62 -23.31 3.92
N ARG A 364 -3.44 -22.78 3.55
CA ARG A 364 -2.60 -21.95 4.42
C ARG A 364 -2.34 -20.59 3.79
N THR A 365 -2.23 -19.58 4.64
CA THR A 365 -1.81 -18.19 4.35
C THR A 365 -1.14 -17.59 5.61
N ASN A 366 -0.78 -16.30 5.62
CA ASN A 366 -0.27 -15.63 6.82
C ASN A 366 -1.40 -15.30 7.83
N ALA A 367 -1.05 -15.16 9.11
CA ALA A 367 -1.99 -14.76 10.16
C ALA A 367 -2.31 -13.27 10.14
N HIS A 368 -1.35 -12.41 9.73
CA HIS A 368 -1.52 -10.96 9.72
C HIS A 368 -2.65 -10.46 8.81
N LEU A 369 -3.03 -11.22 7.77
CA LEU A 369 -4.19 -10.91 6.91
C LEU A 369 -5.50 -10.77 7.71
N PHE A 370 -5.58 -11.37 8.90
CA PHE A 370 -6.77 -11.38 9.73
C PHE A 370 -6.79 -10.29 10.81
N ASN A 371 -5.78 -9.42 10.92
CA ASN A 371 -5.82 -8.14 11.67
C ASN A 371 -6.49 -8.18 13.07
N ASN A 372 -6.27 -9.25 13.84
CA ASN A 372 -6.83 -9.57 15.17
C ASN A 372 -8.25 -10.16 15.23
N TYR A 373 -8.92 -10.38 14.10
CA TYR A 373 -10.15 -11.18 14.05
C TYR A 373 -9.79 -12.67 14.19
N VAL A 374 -10.43 -13.35 15.15
CA VAL A 374 -10.10 -14.74 15.52
C VAL A 374 -11.18 -15.74 15.07
N ASP A 375 -12.40 -15.27 14.78
CA ASP A 375 -13.52 -16.07 14.29
C ASP A 375 -14.50 -15.20 13.49
N GLY A 376 -15.38 -15.83 12.72
CA GLY A 376 -16.61 -15.24 12.22
C GLY A 376 -16.53 -14.55 10.86
N ILE A 377 -15.33 -14.19 10.38
CA ILE A 377 -15.14 -13.56 9.07
C ILE A 377 -15.32 -14.56 7.92
N ASP A 378 -15.89 -14.08 6.80
CA ASP A 378 -15.95 -14.81 5.54
C ASP A 378 -14.64 -14.64 4.75
N VAL A 379 -14.06 -15.76 4.34
CA VAL A 379 -12.80 -15.81 3.59
C VAL A 379 -13.02 -16.60 2.31
N PHE A 380 -12.59 -16.05 1.17
CA PHE A 380 -12.75 -16.67 -0.14
C PHE A 380 -11.38 -16.98 -0.75
N ALA A 381 -11.21 -18.23 -1.19
CA ALA A 381 -10.02 -18.69 -1.90
C ALA A 381 -10.32 -18.75 -3.41
N LEU A 382 -9.78 -17.80 -4.18
CA LEU A 382 -9.99 -17.65 -5.62
C LEU A 382 -8.86 -18.35 -6.39
N PHE A 383 -9.19 -19.44 -7.09
CA PHE A 383 -8.28 -20.23 -7.90
C PHE A 383 -8.39 -19.85 -9.39
N ASN A 384 -7.30 -20.01 -10.15
CA ASN A 384 -7.24 -19.70 -11.59
C ASN A 384 -7.50 -18.22 -11.93
N TYR A 385 -7.20 -17.29 -11.01
CA TYR A 385 -7.24 -15.84 -11.25
C TYR A 385 -5.96 -15.36 -11.97
N GLU A 386 -5.85 -15.76 -13.24
CA GLU A 386 -4.63 -15.63 -14.07
C GLU A 386 -4.81 -14.68 -15.27
N LYS A 387 -6.02 -14.11 -15.43
CA LYS A 387 -6.35 -13.10 -16.45
C LYS A 387 -7.06 -11.93 -15.79
N PRO A 388 -6.81 -10.68 -16.23
CA PRO A 388 -7.51 -9.52 -15.72
C PRO A 388 -8.98 -9.52 -16.16
N GLU A 389 -9.81 -8.79 -15.42
CA GLU A 389 -11.20 -8.54 -15.81
C GLU A 389 -11.27 -7.76 -17.13
N PRO A 390 -12.34 -7.93 -17.95
CA PRO A 390 -13.48 -8.84 -17.76
C PRO A 390 -13.19 -10.29 -18.23
N ASN A 391 -11.94 -10.62 -18.55
CA ASN A 391 -11.53 -11.93 -19.11
C ASN A 391 -11.14 -12.96 -18.03
N ALA A 392 -11.43 -12.69 -16.76
CA ALA A 392 -11.04 -13.56 -15.66
C ALA A 392 -11.88 -14.85 -15.64
N ASN A 393 -11.22 -16.00 -15.51
CA ASN A 393 -11.85 -17.32 -15.48
C ASN A 393 -11.51 -18.05 -14.19
N TYR A 394 -11.76 -17.40 -13.05
CA TYR A 394 -11.55 -18.01 -11.74
C TYR A 394 -12.76 -18.83 -11.29
N TYR A 395 -12.53 -19.60 -10.22
CA TYR A 395 -13.55 -20.23 -9.39
C TYR A 395 -13.11 -20.07 -7.93
N TYR A 396 -14.04 -20.07 -7.00
CA TYR A 396 -13.71 -19.86 -5.59
C TYR A 396 -14.45 -20.80 -4.65
N PHE A 397 -13.92 -20.93 -3.45
CA PHE A 397 -14.54 -21.61 -2.32
C PHE A 397 -14.51 -20.66 -1.12
N SER A 398 -15.60 -20.61 -0.35
CA SER A 398 -15.59 -19.96 0.97
C SER A 398 -14.99 -20.91 2.01
N SER A 399 -14.37 -20.37 3.06
CA SER A 399 -13.88 -21.13 4.21
C SER A 399 -14.99 -21.52 5.19
N LYS A 400 -14.65 -22.34 6.19
CA LYS A 400 -15.29 -22.27 7.51
C LYS A 400 -14.87 -20.97 8.21
N LYS A 401 -15.75 -20.45 9.07
CA LYS A 401 -15.55 -19.21 9.84
C LYS A 401 -14.61 -19.37 11.07
N THR A 402 -14.06 -20.57 11.26
CA THR A 402 -13.16 -20.94 12.37
C THR A 402 -11.80 -21.36 11.81
N PHE A 403 -10.72 -20.96 12.45
CA PHE A 403 -9.38 -21.46 12.10
C PHE A 403 -9.20 -22.91 12.54
N ILE A 404 -8.33 -23.61 11.81
CA ILE A 404 -7.89 -24.98 12.12
C ILE A 404 -6.59 -24.95 12.94
N ASP A 405 -5.74 -23.97 12.64
CA ASP A 405 -4.59 -23.56 13.44
C ASP A 405 -4.26 -22.10 13.08
N PHE A 406 -3.71 -21.34 14.04
CA PHE A 406 -3.44 -19.91 13.89
C PHE A 406 -2.31 -19.48 14.83
N ASP A 407 -1.19 -19.02 14.26
CA ASP A 407 -0.01 -18.59 15.00
C ASP A 407 0.44 -17.19 14.54
N ARG A 408 0.67 -16.29 15.49
CA ARG A 408 1.03 -14.89 15.24
C ARG A 408 2.54 -14.64 15.20
N GLU A 409 3.34 -15.52 15.78
CA GLU A 409 4.79 -15.37 15.91
C GLU A 409 5.49 -15.99 14.69
N LEU A 410 5.02 -17.18 14.29
CA LEU A 410 5.33 -17.83 13.02
C LEU A 410 4.49 -17.30 11.84
N ASP A 411 3.51 -16.44 12.14
CA ASP A 411 2.64 -15.73 11.18
C ASP A 411 2.01 -16.63 10.12
N TYR A 412 1.21 -17.60 10.55
CA TYR A 412 0.44 -18.46 9.63
C TYR A 412 -0.97 -18.77 10.16
N ALA A 413 -1.89 -18.97 9.22
CA ALA A 413 -3.26 -19.40 9.48
C ALA A 413 -3.62 -20.57 8.56
N ILE A 414 -4.31 -21.58 9.12
CA ILE A 414 -4.84 -22.73 8.38
C ILE A 414 -6.37 -22.69 8.45
N LEU A 415 -7.02 -22.78 7.29
CA LEU A 415 -8.48 -22.69 7.12
C LEU A 415 -8.99 -23.89 6.31
N LYS A 416 -10.12 -24.48 6.71
CA LYS A 416 -10.79 -25.55 5.94
C LYS A 416 -11.82 -24.94 4.98
N LEU A 417 -11.72 -25.25 3.69
CA LEU A 417 -12.64 -24.78 2.64
C LEU A 417 -13.94 -25.59 2.62
N ASN A 418 -15.05 -24.94 2.28
CA ASN A 418 -16.25 -25.65 1.85
C ASN A 418 -15.98 -26.33 0.50
N THR A 419 -16.54 -27.53 0.28
CA THR A 419 -16.28 -28.33 -0.93
C THR A 419 -17.07 -27.88 -2.16
N GLN A 420 -18.05 -27.00 -1.99
CA GLN A 420 -18.86 -26.46 -3.08
C GLN A 420 -18.17 -25.26 -3.73
N ALA A 421 -17.65 -25.46 -4.94
CA ALA A 421 -17.11 -24.41 -5.77
C ALA A 421 -18.19 -23.42 -6.23
N GLN A 422 -17.79 -22.16 -6.38
CA GLN A 422 -18.61 -21.05 -6.89
C GLN A 422 -17.87 -20.35 -8.05
N LYS A 423 -18.63 -19.60 -8.87
CA LYS A 423 -18.10 -18.79 -9.99
C LYS A 423 -18.87 -17.47 -10.11
N PRO A 424 -18.24 -16.38 -10.58
CA PRO A 424 -18.95 -15.13 -10.85
C PRO A 424 -19.91 -15.28 -12.04
N ASN A 425 -19.42 -15.85 -13.15
CA ASN A 425 -20.12 -15.86 -14.43
C ASN A 425 -20.39 -17.30 -14.91
N ILE A 426 -21.68 -17.61 -15.10
CA ILE A 426 -22.26 -18.83 -15.69
C ILE A 426 -22.22 -20.10 -14.81
N LYS A 427 -23.29 -20.91 -14.93
CA LYS A 427 -23.49 -22.22 -14.29
C LYS A 427 -22.24 -23.10 -14.40
N LEU A 428 -21.74 -23.60 -13.27
CA LEU A 428 -20.56 -24.47 -13.22
C LEU A 428 -20.73 -25.74 -14.05
N LYS A 429 -19.63 -26.19 -14.68
CA LYS A 429 -19.48 -27.63 -14.98
C LYS A 429 -19.58 -28.40 -13.67
N LYS A 430 -20.45 -29.42 -13.61
CA LYS A 430 -20.51 -30.33 -12.45
C LYS A 430 -19.11 -30.89 -12.20
N ASN A 431 -18.67 -30.90 -10.94
CA ASN A 431 -17.36 -31.40 -10.46
C ASN A 431 -16.14 -30.50 -10.75
N ILE A 432 -16.19 -29.20 -10.42
CA ILE A 432 -14.97 -28.46 -10.06
C ILE A 432 -14.47 -29.03 -8.72
N LYS A 433 -13.15 -29.28 -8.60
CA LYS A 433 -12.49 -29.76 -7.38
C LYS A 433 -11.48 -28.73 -6.88
N ILE A 434 -11.12 -28.83 -5.59
CA ILE A 434 -9.99 -28.10 -5.02
C ILE A 434 -8.69 -28.67 -5.64
N PRO A 435 -7.71 -27.82 -6.03
CA PRO A 435 -6.43 -28.28 -6.58
C PRO A 435 -5.58 -29.09 -5.58
N PRO A 436 -4.56 -29.84 -6.04
CA PRO A 436 -3.69 -30.61 -5.15
C PRO A 436 -2.97 -29.75 -4.09
N GLY A 437 -2.79 -30.31 -2.90
CA GLY A 437 -2.01 -29.71 -1.82
C GLY A 437 -0.50 -29.72 -2.07
N LEU A 438 0.21 -28.78 -1.42
CA LEU A 438 1.66 -28.66 -1.48
C LEU A 438 2.40 -29.31 -0.30
N LEU A 439 1.71 -29.84 0.72
CA LEU A 439 2.35 -30.38 1.95
C LEU A 439 3.47 -31.39 1.65
N LYS A 440 3.18 -32.45 0.89
CA LYS A 440 4.16 -33.47 0.48
C LYS A 440 5.38 -32.94 -0.29
N GLU A 441 5.30 -31.73 -0.85
CA GLU A 441 6.40 -31.10 -1.59
C GLU A 441 7.32 -30.27 -0.68
N PHE A 442 7.10 -30.26 0.64
CA PHE A 442 7.92 -29.48 1.57
C PHE A 442 9.37 -29.97 1.63
N ALA A 443 10.31 -29.03 1.78
CA ALA A 443 11.73 -29.30 1.99
C ALA A 443 12.34 -28.34 3.03
N PRO A 444 13.52 -28.65 3.57
CA PRO A 444 14.34 -27.69 4.29
C PRO A 444 14.67 -26.46 3.42
N VAL A 445 14.99 -25.35 4.07
CA VAL A 445 15.57 -24.17 3.41
C VAL A 445 16.90 -24.57 2.77
N PRO A 446 17.11 -24.35 1.46
CA PRO A 446 18.42 -24.57 0.84
C PRO A 446 19.39 -23.46 1.29
N HIS A 447 20.64 -23.83 1.59
CA HIS A 447 21.66 -22.91 2.11
C HIS A 447 21.99 -21.78 1.13
N GLU A 448 22.09 -22.10 -0.16
CA GLU A 448 22.21 -21.17 -1.28
C GLU A 448 21.21 -21.55 -2.37
N GLY A 449 21.02 -20.66 -3.35
CA GLY A 449 20.43 -21.03 -4.64
C GLY A 449 19.19 -20.24 -5.02
N GLU A 450 18.52 -20.75 -6.06
CA GLU A 450 17.42 -20.08 -6.73
C GLU A 450 16.07 -20.46 -6.12
N ALA A 451 15.23 -19.44 -5.98
CA ALA A 451 13.89 -19.55 -5.44
C ALA A 451 12.86 -19.02 -6.46
N CYS A 452 11.63 -19.50 -6.37
CA CYS A 452 10.53 -19.00 -7.16
C CYS A 452 9.32 -18.76 -6.27
N ILE A 453 8.70 -17.58 -6.39
CA ILE A 453 7.53 -17.19 -5.61
C ILE A 453 6.33 -17.14 -6.54
N ILE A 454 5.23 -17.82 -6.21
CA ILE A 454 3.99 -17.81 -7.02
C ILE A 454 2.85 -17.26 -6.18
N GLY A 455 2.18 -16.20 -6.64
CA GLY A 455 1.18 -15.50 -5.82
C GLY A 455 0.49 -14.33 -6.49
N HIS A 456 -0.20 -13.52 -5.69
CA HIS A 456 -1.09 -12.45 -6.12
C HIS A 456 -0.66 -11.08 -5.56
N PRO A 457 0.49 -10.52 -6.00
CA PRO A 457 0.90 -9.18 -5.59
C PRO A 457 -0.17 -8.14 -5.94
N ASN A 458 -0.40 -7.19 -5.04
CA ASN A 458 -1.51 -6.23 -4.99
C ASN A 458 -2.92 -6.86 -5.07
N GLY A 459 -3.06 -8.17 -4.92
CA GLY A 459 -4.30 -8.89 -5.22
C GLY A 459 -4.62 -8.95 -6.73
N GLU A 460 -3.64 -8.70 -7.60
CA GLU A 460 -3.79 -8.76 -9.07
C GLU A 460 -3.84 -10.22 -9.57
N VAL A 461 -3.75 -10.39 -10.89
CA VAL A 461 -3.54 -11.71 -11.53
C VAL A 461 -2.34 -12.44 -10.92
N LYS A 462 -2.37 -13.77 -10.94
CA LYS A 462 -1.28 -14.60 -10.44
C LYS A 462 0.01 -14.28 -11.19
N LYS A 463 1.08 -13.98 -10.47
CA LYS A 463 2.44 -13.76 -10.99
C LYS A 463 3.40 -14.80 -10.40
N MET A 464 4.50 -15.00 -11.11
CA MET A 464 5.61 -15.87 -10.74
C MET A 464 6.88 -15.04 -10.78
N ASP A 465 7.67 -15.02 -9.71
CA ASP A 465 8.94 -14.28 -9.63
C ASP A 465 10.13 -15.22 -9.35
N PRO A 466 10.95 -15.50 -10.37
CA PRO A 466 12.29 -16.08 -10.24
C PRO A 466 13.25 -15.16 -9.47
N THR A 467 13.79 -15.63 -8.34
CA THR A 467 14.72 -14.87 -7.49
C THR A 467 15.87 -15.73 -6.95
N CYS A 468 16.84 -15.12 -6.27
CA CYS A 468 17.96 -15.77 -5.61
C CYS A 468 17.88 -15.52 -4.10
N ILE A 469 18.13 -16.56 -3.31
CA ILE A 469 18.20 -16.46 -1.86
C ILE A 469 19.44 -15.64 -1.46
N ILE A 470 19.26 -14.71 -0.53
CA ILE A 470 20.36 -14.00 0.13
C ILE A 470 20.86 -14.88 1.26
N GLU A 471 22.03 -15.48 1.03
CA GLU A 471 22.84 -16.25 1.98
C GLU A 471 22.93 -15.56 3.34
N THR A 472 22.92 -16.34 4.42
CA THR A 472 22.90 -15.82 5.80
C THR A 472 24.16 -15.01 6.13
N GLU A 473 25.29 -15.45 5.59
CA GLU A 473 26.63 -14.90 5.69
C GLU A 473 26.76 -13.54 4.96
N LYS A 474 25.81 -13.22 4.07
CA LYS A 474 25.72 -11.97 3.32
C LYS A 474 24.65 -11.02 3.88
N ARG A 475 24.01 -11.36 5.01
CA ARG A 475 23.05 -10.48 5.70
C ARG A 475 23.77 -9.59 6.70
N ASP A 476 23.44 -8.30 6.70
CA ASP A 476 23.77 -7.43 7.83
C ASP A 476 23.10 -7.95 9.11
N GLN A 477 23.71 -7.65 10.27
CA GLN A 477 23.25 -8.04 11.62
C GLN A 477 21.82 -7.58 11.98
N ALA A 478 21.16 -6.80 11.12
CA ALA A 478 19.79 -6.34 11.26
C ALA A 478 18.72 -7.39 10.85
N VAL A 479 19.10 -8.48 10.19
CA VAL A 479 18.18 -9.57 9.78
C VAL A 479 18.27 -10.73 10.78
N THR A 480 17.13 -11.25 11.24
CA THR A 480 17.09 -12.45 12.07
C THR A 480 17.51 -13.69 11.27
N HIS A 481 18.15 -14.65 11.93
CA HIS A 481 18.67 -15.84 11.24
C HIS A 481 17.55 -16.84 10.87
N ASP A 482 16.37 -16.68 11.48
CA ASP A 482 15.21 -17.61 11.41
C ASP A 482 14.26 -17.35 10.22
N VAL A 483 14.68 -16.52 9.24
CA VAL A 483 13.94 -16.22 8.01
C VAL A 483 14.80 -16.46 6.77
N VAL A 484 14.16 -16.65 5.63
CA VAL A 484 14.83 -16.70 4.32
C VAL A 484 14.57 -15.40 3.58
N THR A 485 15.63 -14.70 3.17
CA THR A 485 15.55 -13.39 2.50
C THR A 485 15.87 -13.45 1.01
N TYR A 486 15.24 -12.59 0.21
CA TYR A 486 15.44 -12.48 -1.23
C TYR A 486 14.99 -11.12 -1.78
N ASN A 487 15.37 -10.80 -3.02
CA ASN A 487 14.94 -9.59 -3.73
C ASN A 487 13.87 -9.95 -4.76
N THR A 488 12.66 -9.41 -4.63
CA THR A 488 11.50 -9.79 -5.45
C THR A 488 10.55 -8.61 -5.67
N PHE A 489 9.72 -8.64 -6.71
CA PHE A 489 8.59 -7.70 -6.86
C PHE A 489 7.33 -8.13 -6.10
N MET A 490 7.38 -9.27 -5.40
CA MET A 490 6.29 -9.81 -4.59
C MET A 490 6.19 -9.04 -3.27
N TYR A 491 5.54 -7.88 -3.32
CA TYR A 491 5.28 -6.99 -2.18
C TYR A 491 3.89 -7.29 -1.54
N HIS A 492 3.16 -6.26 -1.10
CA HIS A 492 1.78 -6.37 -0.60
C HIS A 492 0.89 -7.30 -1.46
N GLY A 493 0.01 -8.07 -0.82
CA GLY A 493 -0.85 -9.06 -1.49
C GLY A 493 -0.16 -10.39 -1.83
N ALA A 494 1.17 -10.41 -1.99
CA ALA A 494 1.90 -11.66 -2.17
C ALA A 494 2.12 -12.43 -0.85
N SER A 495 1.96 -11.78 0.30
CA SER A 495 1.89 -12.41 1.63
C SER A 495 1.03 -13.67 1.61
N GLY A 496 1.62 -14.80 2.03
CA GLY A 496 1.03 -16.14 1.99
C GLY A 496 1.41 -16.97 0.75
N SER A 497 2.27 -16.47 -0.14
CA SER A 497 2.79 -17.23 -1.28
C SER A 497 3.68 -18.40 -0.83
N PRO A 498 3.59 -19.58 -1.47
CA PRO A 498 4.62 -20.61 -1.35
C PRO A 498 5.89 -20.19 -2.09
N VAL A 499 7.05 -20.46 -1.47
CA VAL A 499 8.38 -20.28 -2.07
C VAL A 499 8.98 -21.63 -2.42
N PHE A 500 9.22 -21.84 -3.71
CA PHE A 500 9.77 -23.07 -4.30
C PHE A 500 11.28 -22.96 -4.47
N ASP A 501 12.03 -24.05 -4.27
CA ASP A 501 13.42 -24.17 -4.68
C ASP A 501 13.54 -24.54 -6.17
N ALA A 502 14.76 -24.54 -6.69
CA ALA A 502 15.06 -24.96 -8.05
C ALA A 502 14.75 -26.45 -8.37
N ARG A 503 14.28 -27.26 -7.41
CA ARG A 503 13.77 -28.64 -7.61
C ARG A 503 12.24 -28.71 -7.49
N CYS A 504 11.57 -27.56 -7.50
CA CYS A 504 10.12 -27.39 -7.31
C CYS A 504 9.61 -27.86 -5.93
N LYS A 505 10.47 -27.93 -4.91
CA LYS A 505 10.09 -28.23 -3.52
C LYS A 505 9.84 -26.95 -2.73
N VAL A 506 8.85 -26.95 -1.84
CA VAL A 506 8.42 -25.73 -1.15
C VAL A 506 9.12 -25.61 0.20
N PHE A 507 9.88 -24.53 0.41
CA PHE A 507 10.65 -24.35 1.66
C PHE A 507 10.20 -23.15 2.49
N GLY A 508 9.53 -22.15 1.88
CA GLY A 508 9.13 -20.90 2.55
C GLY A 508 7.64 -20.58 2.44
N LEU A 509 7.09 -19.93 3.48
CA LEU A 509 5.88 -19.11 3.42
C LEU A 509 6.33 -17.64 3.32
N HIS A 510 6.23 -17.05 2.14
CA HIS A 510 6.53 -15.63 1.94
C HIS A 510 5.58 -14.78 2.79
N THR A 511 6.14 -13.83 3.54
CA THR A 511 5.43 -13.13 4.62
C THR A 511 5.34 -11.62 4.38
N ALA A 512 6.48 -10.93 4.45
CA ALA A 512 6.59 -9.48 4.35
C ALA A 512 8.05 -9.10 4.07
N GLY A 513 8.34 -7.80 4.01
CA GLY A 513 9.68 -7.29 3.71
C GLY A 513 10.15 -6.17 4.62
N PHE A 514 11.46 -5.94 4.56
CA PHE A 514 12.15 -4.87 5.27
C PHE A 514 11.92 -3.55 4.53
N ILE A 515 10.80 -2.89 4.86
CA ILE A 515 10.36 -1.60 4.31
C ILE A 515 11.43 -0.53 4.56
N TYR A 516 11.67 0.31 3.54
CA TYR A 516 12.56 1.47 3.63
C TYR A 516 11.92 2.72 3.03
N GLY A 517 12.31 3.89 3.53
CA GLY A 517 11.81 5.19 3.06
C GLY A 517 10.86 5.88 4.02
N PHE A 518 10.19 6.91 3.51
CA PHE A 518 9.27 7.77 4.25
C PHE A 518 7.85 7.17 4.26
N PRO A 519 6.94 7.57 5.19
CA PRO A 519 5.74 6.78 5.52
C PRO A 519 4.72 6.48 4.40
N GLN A 520 4.86 7.12 3.23
CA GLN A 520 4.03 6.90 2.03
C GLN A 520 4.59 5.83 1.07
N GLU A 521 5.88 5.49 1.15
CA GLU A 521 6.47 4.39 0.37
C GLU A 521 6.07 3.02 0.97
N THR A 522 5.75 2.05 0.11
CA THR A 522 5.37 0.67 0.46
C THR A 522 6.40 -0.37 0.05
N LYS A 523 7.55 0.06 -0.47
CA LYS A 523 8.60 -0.81 -1.01
C LYS A 523 9.53 -1.31 0.08
N SER A 524 9.97 -2.56 -0.04
CA SER A 524 11.07 -3.13 0.75
C SER A 524 12.40 -3.08 0.00
N VAL A 525 13.51 -3.18 0.74
CA VAL A 525 14.83 -3.46 0.13
C VAL A 525 14.96 -4.96 -0.16
N ILE A 526 14.42 -5.76 0.77
CA ILE A 526 14.55 -7.22 0.87
C ILE A 526 13.22 -7.76 1.40
N GLU A 527 12.66 -8.77 0.76
CA GLU A 527 11.50 -9.53 1.25
C GLU A 527 11.96 -10.80 1.98
N PHE A 528 11.07 -11.38 2.80
CA PHE A 528 11.37 -12.61 3.53
C PHE A 528 10.24 -13.65 3.56
N ALA A 529 10.64 -14.88 3.91
CA ALA A 529 9.78 -16.03 4.16
C ALA A 529 10.09 -16.72 5.50
N ARG A 530 9.06 -17.32 6.11
CA ARG A 530 9.17 -18.23 7.26
C ARG A 530 9.40 -19.68 6.78
N PRO A 531 10.33 -20.45 7.39
CA PRO A 531 10.56 -21.85 7.01
C PRO A 531 9.34 -22.76 7.21
N LEU A 532 8.99 -23.56 6.20
CA LEU A 532 7.77 -24.36 6.23
C LEU A 532 7.80 -25.57 7.15
N LEU A 533 8.98 -26.15 7.40
CA LEU A 533 9.12 -27.26 8.35
C LEU A 533 8.94 -26.80 9.80
N THR A 534 9.36 -25.56 10.14
CA THR A 534 9.12 -24.94 11.45
C THR A 534 7.63 -24.69 11.68
N ILE A 535 6.94 -24.13 10.68
CA ILE A 535 5.48 -23.96 10.69
C ILE A 535 4.77 -25.32 10.82
N PHE A 536 5.24 -26.35 10.10
CA PHE A 536 4.65 -27.69 10.15
C PHE A 536 4.81 -28.36 11.53
N GLY A 537 5.98 -28.24 12.17
CA GLY A 537 6.20 -28.75 13.52
C GLY A 537 5.26 -28.10 14.54
N ASN A 538 5.08 -26.78 14.47
CA ASN A 538 4.15 -26.08 15.34
C ASN A 538 2.69 -26.53 15.13
N PHE A 539 2.27 -26.71 13.87
CA PHE A 539 0.95 -27.24 13.55
C PHE A 539 0.74 -28.66 14.10
N VAL A 540 1.70 -29.58 13.91
CA VAL A 540 1.66 -30.94 14.48
C VAL A 540 1.55 -30.89 16.01
N ARG A 541 2.33 -30.01 16.65
CA ARG A 541 2.32 -29.79 18.11
C ARG A 541 0.97 -29.27 18.61
N ASN A 542 0.34 -28.35 17.87
CA ASN A 542 -0.98 -27.81 18.19
C ASN A 542 -2.09 -28.86 17.99
N LEU A 543 -2.02 -29.70 16.94
CA LEU A 543 -2.95 -30.82 16.76
C LEU A 543 -2.87 -31.82 17.93
N LYS A 544 -1.65 -32.16 18.37
CA LYS A 544 -1.40 -33.04 19.53
C LYS A 544 -1.95 -32.43 20.82
N LYS A 545 -1.60 -31.17 21.15
CA LYS A 545 -2.10 -30.44 22.33
C LYS A 545 -3.63 -30.33 22.37
N ASN A 546 -4.26 -30.13 21.21
CA ASN A 546 -5.71 -29.95 21.10
C ASN A 546 -6.49 -31.28 20.94
N GLY A 547 -5.82 -32.44 21.03
CA GLY A 547 -6.45 -33.76 20.93
C GLY A 547 -7.09 -34.07 19.57
N ASN A 548 -6.69 -33.38 18.49
CA ASN A 548 -7.33 -33.49 17.18
C ASN A 548 -6.78 -34.68 16.38
N GLU A 549 -6.93 -35.89 16.92
CA GLU A 549 -6.38 -37.13 16.36
C GLU A 549 -6.79 -37.38 14.91
N ASN A 550 -8.03 -37.07 14.54
CA ASN A 550 -8.55 -37.35 13.19
C ASN A 550 -7.79 -36.53 12.14
N LEU A 551 -7.54 -35.25 12.43
CA LEU A 551 -6.75 -34.39 11.54
C LEU A 551 -5.25 -34.72 11.60
N LEU A 552 -4.73 -35.16 12.74
CA LEU A 552 -3.37 -35.67 12.83
C LEU A 552 -3.15 -36.89 11.91
N LYS A 553 -4.10 -37.84 11.91
CA LYS A 553 -4.08 -39.03 11.03
C LYS A 553 -4.22 -38.66 9.54
N GLU A 554 -4.97 -37.61 9.20
CA GLU A 554 -5.00 -37.04 7.83
C GLU A 554 -3.63 -36.45 7.44
N VAL A 555 -2.98 -35.71 8.34
CA VAL A 555 -1.67 -35.08 8.14
C VAL A 555 -0.55 -36.13 8.00
N GLU A 556 -0.51 -37.13 8.88
CA GLU A 556 0.46 -38.23 8.85
C GLU A 556 0.40 -38.99 7.51
N LYS A 557 -0.81 -39.20 6.98
CA LYS A 557 -1.02 -39.87 5.70
C LYS A 557 -0.50 -39.08 4.49
N GLU A 558 -0.73 -37.77 4.43
CA GLU A 558 -0.18 -36.94 3.35
C GLU A 558 1.36 -36.80 3.49
N ALA A 559 1.85 -36.74 4.73
CA ALA A 559 3.27 -36.72 5.06
C ALA A 559 4.01 -38.03 4.75
N ASP A 560 3.32 -39.15 4.54
CA ASP A 560 3.95 -40.47 4.38
C ASP A 560 4.96 -40.53 3.22
N SER A 561 4.71 -39.76 2.16
CA SER A 561 5.60 -39.66 0.99
C SER A 561 6.85 -38.79 1.19
N ASN A 562 7.01 -38.08 2.32
CA ASN A 562 8.05 -37.09 2.54
C ASN A 562 8.89 -37.37 3.80
N GLN A 563 10.19 -37.63 3.60
CA GLN A 563 11.12 -37.95 4.70
C GLN A 563 11.30 -36.83 5.73
N TYR A 564 11.21 -35.56 5.32
CA TYR A 564 11.39 -34.42 6.23
C TYR A 564 10.17 -34.21 7.12
N LEU A 565 8.96 -34.38 6.56
CA LEU A 565 7.73 -34.36 7.35
C LEU A 565 7.70 -35.53 8.35
N LYS A 566 8.16 -36.72 7.94
CA LYS A 566 8.35 -37.88 8.84
C LYS A 566 9.33 -37.62 9.98
N GLN A 567 10.39 -36.84 9.75
CA GLN A 567 11.34 -36.45 10.80
C GLN A 567 10.68 -35.50 11.80
N VAL A 568 9.96 -34.48 11.32
CA VAL A 568 9.25 -33.52 12.19
C VAL A 568 8.12 -34.19 13.00
N LEU A 569 7.34 -35.10 12.39
CA LEU A 569 6.28 -35.83 13.10
C LEU A 569 6.81 -36.63 14.30
N LYS A 570 8.05 -37.16 14.19
CA LYS A 570 8.77 -37.89 15.25
C LYS A 570 9.41 -36.97 16.28
N SER A 571 10.09 -35.90 15.89
CA SER A 571 10.66 -34.99 16.90
C SER A 571 9.56 -34.42 17.83
N GLU A 572 8.36 -34.19 17.29
CA GLU A 572 7.19 -33.76 18.06
C GLU A 572 6.46 -34.90 18.81
N SER A 573 6.87 -36.18 18.75
CA SER A 573 6.40 -37.22 19.69
C SER A 573 7.30 -37.26 20.92
N ASP A 574 8.60 -37.29 20.70
CA ASP A 574 9.60 -37.53 21.74
C ASP A 574 9.61 -36.35 22.74
N ASP A 575 9.45 -35.12 22.23
CA ASP A 575 9.28 -33.87 22.98
C ASP A 575 7.95 -33.79 23.79
N SER A 576 7.02 -34.72 23.57
CA SER A 576 5.76 -34.84 24.33
C SER A 576 5.80 -35.95 25.39
N GLU A 577 6.57 -37.02 25.17
CA GLU A 577 6.83 -38.03 26.22
C GLU A 577 7.73 -37.46 27.32
N ALA A 578 8.78 -36.71 26.95
CA ALA A 578 9.66 -36.05 27.92
C ALA A 578 8.90 -35.11 28.88
N ARG A 579 7.93 -34.34 28.36
CA ARG A 579 7.07 -33.42 29.15
C ARG A 579 5.92 -34.11 29.90
N ALA A 580 5.83 -35.44 29.84
CA ALA A 580 4.89 -36.24 30.62
C ALA A 580 5.58 -37.04 31.74
N MET A 581 6.90 -36.85 31.92
CA MET A 581 7.72 -37.46 32.98
C MET A 581 8.24 -36.43 34.01
N ASP A 582 8.03 -35.13 33.76
CA ASP A 582 8.14 -34.00 34.71
C ASP A 582 6.75 -33.62 35.27
#